data_AF-A0A364MXG8-F1
#
_entry.id   AF-A0A364MXG8-F1
#
_cell.length_a   1.000
_cell.length_b   1.000
_cell.length_c   1.000
_cell.angle_alpha   90.00
_cell.angle_beta   90.00
_cell.angle_gamma   90.00
#
_symmetry.space_group_name_H-M   'P 1'
#
loop_
_entity.id
_entity.type
_entity.pdbx_description
1 polymer ?
#
loop_
_entity_poly.entity_id
_entity_poly.type
_entity_poly.pdbx_seq_one_letter_code
_entity_poly.pdbx_strand_id
1 'polypeptide(L)'
;MTDECHNLGKVLDGTSALNLLVWNRTIVKEHDAWEELGNPGWGWNNVYPAIPKTENFQRQNGSLQFGSLGVMYQPATHRVTDHTRSYSVNYIPAAGENLVFMFNTTVHKVRLSQNETKVSSIILLDGTLIKAKKKVVLSAGSLLSPKLLELSCIDQKQIVQNVGVKHSCYGFLKRKEALGNNQELIQLGRLLANKSNPIDRKKLALLTDPDSGVPDLEVVFSDRYIGTTGYLKNGTAG
;
A
#
# COMPACT_ATOMS: atom_id res chain seq x y z
N MET A 1 11.44 -16.84 20.90
CA MET A 1 10.82 -15.95 19.90
C MET A 1 9.62 -15.34 20.56
N THR A 2 9.59 -14.03 20.79
CA THR A 2 8.36 -13.34 21.15
C THR A 2 7.53 -13.28 19.88
N ASP A 3 6.32 -13.84 19.89
CA ASP A 3 5.35 -13.67 18.80
C ASP A 3 5.05 -12.18 18.65
N GLU A 4 5.75 -11.51 17.73
CA GLU A 4 5.44 -10.13 17.35
C GLU A 4 4.08 -10.14 16.64
N CYS A 5 3.04 -9.80 17.39
CA CYS A 5 1.69 -9.69 16.87
C CYS A 5 1.55 -8.36 16.11
N HIS A 6 1.43 -8.43 14.78
CA HIS A 6 1.05 -7.29 13.96
C HIS A 6 -0.48 -7.12 13.97
N ASN A 7 -0.98 -6.10 14.67
CA ASN A 7 -2.41 -5.81 14.74
C ASN A 7 -2.94 -5.29 13.39
N LEU A 8 -3.97 -5.96 12.86
CA LEU A 8 -4.65 -5.60 11.61
C LEU A 8 -6.16 -5.56 11.81
N GLY A 9 -6.83 -4.66 11.09
CA GLY A 9 -8.29 -4.64 11.07
C GLY A 9 -8.89 -5.75 10.25
N LYS A 10 -9.70 -6.59 10.89
CA LYS A 10 -10.54 -7.60 10.24
C LYS A 10 -12.03 -7.25 10.41
N VAL A 11 -12.40 -6.11 9.85
CA VAL A 11 -13.76 -5.57 9.82
C VAL A 11 -13.91 -4.76 8.53
N LEU A 12 -15.14 -4.41 8.15
CA LEU A 12 -15.36 -3.42 7.09
C LEU A 12 -14.51 -2.18 7.40
N ASP A 13 -13.82 -1.64 6.38
CA ASP A 13 -12.87 -0.51 6.47
C ASP A 13 -11.45 -0.85 6.99
N GLY A 14 -11.27 -2.01 7.62
CA GLY A 14 -9.95 -2.48 8.04
C GLY A 14 -9.35 -1.64 9.17
N THR A 15 -8.09 -1.23 9.04
CA THR A 15 -7.32 -0.65 10.16
C THR A 15 -7.81 0.73 10.60
N SER A 16 -8.45 1.51 9.71
CA SER A 16 -9.10 2.78 10.07
C SER A 16 -10.15 2.64 11.19
N ALA A 17 -10.79 1.47 11.31
CA ALA A 17 -11.80 1.19 12.33
C ALA A 17 -11.21 1.01 13.75
N LEU A 18 -9.91 0.74 13.87
CA LEU A 18 -9.23 0.51 15.15
C LEU A 18 -7.94 1.30 15.35
N ASN A 19 -7.51 2.11 14.38
CA ASN A 19 -6.30 2.92 14.50
C ASN A 19 -6.40 3.94 15.66
N LEU A 20 -5.30 4.61 15.97
CA LEU A 20 -5.22 5.59 17.06
C LEU A 20 -5.69 7.00 16.67
N LEU A 21 -6.52 7.12 15.63
CA LEU A 21 -7.19 8.35 15.20
C LEU A 21 -6.27 9.50 14.74
N VAL A 22 -4.96 9.31 14.68
CA VAL A 22 -4.03 10.37 14.26
C VAL A 22 -4.28 10.74 12.80
N TRP A 23 -4.53 12.03 12.54
CA TRP A 23 -4.54 12.57 11.19
C TRP A 23 -3.25 13.34 10.94
N ASN A 24 -2.42 12.84 10.02
CA ASN A 24 -1.24 13.53 9.53
C ASN A 24 -1.28 13.54 8.01
N ARG A 25 -0.98 14.69 7.42
CA ARG A 25 -0.66 14.75 6.00
C ARG A 25 0.81 14.36 5.80
N THR A 26 1.08 13.76 4.66
CA THR A 26 2.41 13.62 4.08
C THR A 26 3.01 14.98 3.75
N ILE A 27 4.33 15.01 3.52
CA ILE A 27 5.03 16.25 3.13
C ILE A 27 5.20 16.35 1.62
N VAL A 28 5.34 17.58 1.12
CA VAL A 28 5.55 17.89 -0.31
C VAL A 28 6.66 17.02 -0.92
N LYS A 29 7.81 16.94 -0.23
CA LYS A 29 8.98 16.18 -0.70
C LYS A 29 8.73 14.69 -0.86
N GLU A 30 7.83 14.08 -0.09
CA GLU A 30 7.50 12.66 -0.24
C GLU A 30 6.75 12.41 -1.54
N HIS A 31 5.80 13.28 -1.89
CA HIS A 31 5.06 13.19 -3.13
C HIS A 31 5.91 13.52 -4.35
N ASP A 32 6.70 14.58 -4.28
CA ASP A 32 7.59 14.95 -5.38
C ASP A 32 8.63 13.84 -5.63
N ALA A 33 9.14 13.20 -4.57
CA ALA A 33 10.00 12.03 -4.71
C ALA A 33 9.30 10.86 -5.41
N TRP A 34 7.99 10.63 -5.20
CA TRP A 34 7.27 9.58 -5.95
C TRP A 34 7.23 9.87 -7.45
N GLU A 35 7.04 11.13 -7.83
CA GLU A 35 7.06 11.55 -9.23
C GLU A 35 8.45 11.45 -9.85
N GLU A 36 9.49 11.88 -9.12
CA GLU A 36 10.90 11.73 -9.51
C GLU A 36 11.30 10.26 -9.70
N LEU A 37 10.75 9.35 -8.88
CA LEU A 37 10.93 7.90 -8.98
C LEU A 37 10.17 7.27 -10.17
N GLY A 38 9.54 8.08 -11.02
CA GLY A 38 8.89 7.61 -12.24
C GLY A 38 7.40 7.31 -12.09
N ASN A 39 6.73 7.94 -11.12
CA ASN A 39 5.27 7.92 -11.01
C ASN A 39 4.68 9.29 -11.38
N PRO A 40 4.57 9.63 -12.68
CA PRO A 40 4.00 10.92 -13.12
C PRO A 40 2.68 11.22 -12.41
N GLY A 41 2.31 12.47 -12.20
CA GLY A 41 1.00 12.78 -11.60
C GLY A 41 0.84 12.40 -10.12
N TRP A 42 1.85 11.83 -9.46
CA TRP A 42 1.86 11.59 -8.01
C TRP A 42 2.60 12.66 -7.22
N GLY A 43 3.18 13.68 -7.88
CA GLY A 43 3.78 14.83 -7.22
C GLY A 43 2.74 15.70 -6.52
N TRP A 44 3.22 16.57 -5.64
CA TRP A 44 2.37 17.30 -4.70
C TRP A 44 1.24 18.08 -5.39
N ASN A 45 1.55 18.76 -6.48
CA ASN A 45 0.59 19.59 -7.20
C ASN A 45 -0.58 18.78 -7.78
N ASN A 46 -0.37 17.50 -8.09
CA ASN A 46 -1.38 16.62 -8.65
C ASN A 46 -2.20 15.90 -7.55
N VAL A 47 -1.56 15.55 -6.43
CA VAL A 47 -2.22 14.84 -5.32
C VAL A 47 -2.96 15.79 -4.39
N TYR A 48 -2.42 16.98 -4.13
CA TYR A 48 -2.98 17.93 -3.18
C TYR A 48 -4.46 18.25 -3.42
N PRO A 49 -4.97 18.45 -4.65
CA PRO A 49 -6.39 18.71 -4.88
C PRO A 49 -7.33 17.60 -4.41
N ALA A 50 -6.84 16.36 -4.22
CA ALA A 50 -7.62 15.25 -3.67
C ALA A 50 -7.62 15.22 -2.14
N ILE A 51 -6.58 15.73 -1.47
CA ILE A 51 -6.44 15.65 -0.01
C ILE A 51 -7.58 16.38 0.72
N PRO A 52 -7.89 17.67 0.43
CA PRO A 52 -9.02 18.34 1.08
C PRO A 52 -10.39 17.69 0.81
N LYS A 53 -10.52 16.87 -0.25
CA LYS A 53 -11.79 16.17 -0.55
C LYS A 53 -12.03 14.97 0.37
N THR A 54 -10.99 14.46 1.03
CA THR A 54 -11.13 13.38 2.03
C THR A 54 -11.30 13.93 3.45
N GLU A 55 -11.16 15.25 3.62
CA GLU A 55 -11.18 15.91 4.91
C GLU A 55 -12.48 16.70 5.13
N ASN A 56 -12.95 16.71 6.38
CA ASN A 56 -13.97 17.63 6.86
C ASN A 56 -13.46 18.28 8.15
N PHE A 57 -12.54 19.24 8.00
CA PHE A 57 -11.86 19.85 9.13
C PHE A 57 -12.82 20.73 9.93
N GLN A 58 -13.16 20.30 11.13
CA GLN A 58 -14.00 21.03 12.07
C GLN A 58 -13.12 21.72 13.11
N ARG A 59 -13.12 23.05 13.10
CA ARG A 59 -12.45 23.87 14.11
C ARG A 59 -13.49 24.38 15.10
N GLN A 60 -13.28 24.17 16.40
CA GLN A 60 -14.09 24.85 17.41
C GLN A 60 -13.74 26.35 17.42
N ASN A 61 -14.76 27.21 17.38
CA ASN A 61 -14.58 28.66 17.47
C ASN A 61 -14.19 29.05 18.91
N GLY A 62 -13.15 29.88 19.04
CA GLY A 62 -12.70 30.42 20.33
C GLY A 62 -11.51 29.68 20.95
N SER A 63 -10.51 30.46 21.38
CA SER A 63 -9.17 30.12 21.87
C SER A 63 -8.14 29.68 20.81
N LEU A 64 -6.95 30.27 20.88
CA LEU A 64 -5.75 29.79 20.17
C LEU A 64 -5.46 28.38 20.69
N GLN A 65 -5.44 27.38 19.81
CA GLN A 65 -5.13 26.00 20.20
C GLN A 65 -3.62 25.76 20.40
N PHE A 66 -2.84 26.84 20.41
CA PHE A 66 -1.48 26.84 20.90
C PHE A 66 -1.51 27.19 22.37
N GLY A 67 -1.02 26.28 23.22
CA GLY A 67 -0.69 26.68 24.59
C GLY A 67 0.42 27.73 24.55
N SER A 68 0.50 28.58 25.59
CA SER A 68 1.59 29.56 25.78
C SER A 68 2.99 28.93 25.87
N LEU A 69 3.07 27.60 25.88
CA LEU A 69 4.27 26.77 25.98
C LEU A 69 4.75 26.20 24.64
N GLY A 70 4.16 26.60 23.50
CA GLY A 70 4.61 26.15 22.17
C GLY A 70 4.11 24.75 21.77
N VAL A 71 3.00 24.29 22.34
CA VAL A 71 2.35 23.02 21.95
C VAL A 71 1.40 23.23 20.77
N MET A 72 1.38 22.28 19.83
CA MET A 72 0.49 22.31 18.66
C MET A 72 -0.82 21.55 18.90
N TYR A 73 -1.88 21.99 18.22
CA TYR A 73 -3.07 21.18 18.05
C TYR A 73 -2.78 20.04 17.07
N GLN A 74 -2.99 18.80 17.52
CA GLN A 74 -2.91 17.62 16.66
C GLN A 74 -4.33 17.24 16.21
N PRO A 75 -4.65 17.31 14.90
CA PRO A 75 -5.94 16.85 14.42
C PRO A 75 -6.09 15.33 14.60
N ALA A 76 -7.31 14.90 14.87
CA ALA A 76 -7.68 13.51 15.01
C ALA A 76 -8.94 13.18 14.20
N THR A 77 -9.03 11.96 13.67
CA THR A 77 -10.14 11.46 12.85
C THR A 77 -11.36 11.07 13.69
N HIS A 78 -11.95 12.05 14.37
CA HIS A 78 -13.21 11.89 15.11
C HIS A 78 -14.16 13.03 14.77
N ARG A 79 -15.45 12.83 15.00
CA ARG A 79 -16.48 13.85 14.84
C ARG A 79 -16.54 14.69 16.12
N VAL A 80 -16.47 16.01 15.97
CA VAL A 80 -16.49 16.93 17.13
C VAL A 80 -17.90 16.98 17.76
N THR A 81 -18.93 16.65 17.00
CA THR A 81 -20.35 16.75 17.41
C THR A 81 -20.79 15.68 18.40
N ASP A 82 -20.32 14.45 18.24
CA ASP A 82 -20.76 13.28 19.02
C ASP A 82 -19.58 12.45 19.56
N HIS A 83 -18.34 12.89 19.33
CA HIS A 83 -17.11 12.23 19.73
C HIS A 83 -16.97 10.79 19.19
N THR A 84 -17.62 10.47 18.08
CA THR A 84 -17.48 9.17 17.41
C THR A 84 -16.31 9.16 16.42
N ARG A 85 -15.79 7.97 16.10
CA ARG A 85 -14.73 7.78 15.12
C ARG A 85 -15.19 8.20 13.72
N SER A 86 -14.31 8.88 12.98
CA SER A 86 -14.44 9.08 11.54
C SER A 86 -13.57 8.05 10.82
N TYR A 87 -14.18 7.22 9.97
CA TYR A 87 -13.53 6.15 9.22
C TYR A 87 -14.23 5.99 7.86
N SER A 88 -13.62 5.29 6.91
CA SER A 88 -14.09 5.13 5.53
C SER A 88 -15.50 4.55 5.36
N VAL A 89 -16.16 3.98 6.38
CA VAL A 89 -17.61 3.70 6.27
C VAL A 89 -18.43 4.95 5.93
N ASN A 90 -17.89 6.13 6.21
CA ASN A 90 -18.47 7.41 5.85
C ASN A 90 -18.59 7.63 4.33
N TYR A 91 -17.88 6.87 3.51
CA TYR A 91 -18.02 6.91 2.05
C TYR A 91 -19.21 6.09 1.54
N ILE A 92 -19.74 5.16 2.34
CA ILE A 92 -20.81 4.25 1.91
C ILE A 92 -22.08 4.99 1.49
N PRO A 93 -22.57 6.03 2.22
CA PRO A 93 -23.75 6.78 1.79
C PRO A 93 -23.61 7.43 0.41
N ALA A 94 -22.38 7.72 -0.04
CA ALA A 94 -22.12 8.32 -1.35
C ALA A 94 -22.12 7.28 -2.50
N ALA A 95 -22.07 5.98 -2.21
CA ALA A 95 -21.92 4.95 -3.22
C ALA A 95 -23.22 4.58 -3.97
N GLY A 96 -24.39 4.96 -3.43
CA GLY A 96 -25.70 4.64 -4.02
C GLY A 96 -26.11 3.16 -3.87
N GLU A 97 -27.17 2.76 -4.57
CA GLU A 97 -27.82 1.44 -4.43
C GLU A 97 -27.09 0.30 -5.15
N ASN A 98 -26.13 0.62 -6.02
CA ASN A 98 -25.41 -0.35 -6.84
C ASN A 98 -24.16 -0.94 -6.16
N LEU A 99 -23.93 -0.62 -4.88
CA LEU A 99 -22.85 -1.19 -4.08
C LEU A 99 -23.33 -2.40 -3.28
N VAL A 100 -22.70 -3.54 -3.49
CA VAL A 100 -22.99 -4.79 -2.77
C VAL A 100 -21.82 -5.13 -1.84
N PHE A 101 -22.13 -5.36 -0.56
CA PHE A 101 -21.17 -5.86 0.42
C PHE A 101 -21.33 -7.36 0.64
N MET A 102 -20.21 -8.08 0.64
CA MET A 102 -20.15 -9.49 1.02
C MET A 102 -19.30 -9.63 2.28
N PHE A 103 -19.95 -9.67 3.44
CA PHE A 103 -19.27 -9.83 4.72
C PHE A 103 -18.90 -11.29 4.96
N ASN A 104 -17.96 -11.53 5.88
CA ASN A 104 -17.45 -12.86 6.23
C ASN A 104 -16.99 -13.68 5.01
N THR A 105 -16.61 -12.98 3.94
CA THR A 105 -16.25 -13.56 2.66
C THR A 105 -14.76 -13.33 2.46
N THR A 106 -14.00 -14.42 2.36
CA THR A 106 -12.54 -14.35 2.17
C THR A 106 -12.20 -14.66 0.73
N VAL A 107 -11.53 -13.72 0.06
CA VAL A 107 -10.96 -13.95 -1.26
C VAL A 107 -9.73 -14.85 -1.13
N HIS A 108 -9.68 -15.93 -1.91
CA HIS A 108 -8.53 -16.83 -1.96
C HIS A 108 -7.50 -16.36 -2.99
N LYS A 109 -7.95 -16.09 -4.23
CA LYS A 109 -7.09 -15.61 -5.33
C LYS A 109 -7.90 -14.97 -6.44
N VAL A 110 -7.23 -14.25 -7.34
CA VAL A 110 -7.77 -13.88 -8.64
C VAL A 110 -7.39 -14.90 -9.70
N ARG A 111 -8.18 -14.97 -10.76
CA ARG A 111 -7.91 -15.78 -11.95
C ARG A 111 -7.71 -14.86 -13.14
N LEU A 112 -6.60 -15.03 -13.84
CA LEU A 112 -6.31 -14.30 -15.07
C LEU A 112 -7.08 -14.89 -16.27
N SER A 113 -7.16 -14.13 -17.36
CA SER A 113 -7.61 -14.61 -18.67
C SER A 113 -6.60 -15.58 -19.27
N GLN A 114 -6.99 -16.34 -20.31
CA GLN A 114 -6.10 -17.30 -20.97
C GLN A 114 -4.79 -16.69 -21.49
N ASN A 115 -4.83 -15.41 -21.88
CA ASN A 115 -3.65 -14.65 -22.33
C ASN A 115 -3.00 -13.82 -21.21
N GLU A 116 -3.49 -13.93 -19.98
CA GLU A 116 -2.92 -13.35 -18.75
C GLU A 116 -2.91 -11.83 -18.65
N THR A 117 -3.42 -11.14 -19.66
CA THR A 117 -3.44 -9.67 -19.71
C THR A 117 -4.48 -9.04 -18.78
N LYS A 118 -5.45 -9.83 -18.26
CA LYS A 118 -6.59 -9.31 -17.48
C LYS A 118 -7.03 -10.28 -16.40
N VAL A 119 -7.52 -9.75 -15.29
CA VAL A 119 -8.26 -10.54 -14.30
C VAL A 119 -9.66 -10.85 -14.85
N SER A 120 -10.02 -12.14 -14.91
CA SER A 120 -11.31 -12.63 -15.39
C SER A 120 -12.31 -12.85 -14.25
N SER A 121 -11.84 -13.30 -13.09
CA SER A 121 -12.68 -13.65 -11.94
C SER A 121 -11.92 -13.65 -10.63
N ILE A 122 -12.67 -13.61 -9.54
CA ILE A 122 -12.22 -13.75 -8.16
C ILE A 122 -12.67 -15.13 -7.68
N ILE A 123 -11.79 -15.86 -7.01
CA ILE A 123 -12.08 -17.16 -6.38
C ILE A 123 -12.10 -16.93 -4.87
N LEU A 124 -13.22 -17.26 -4.24
CA LEU A 124 -13.39 -17.24 -2.79
C LEU A 124 -12.79 -18.50 -2.15
N LEU A 125 -12.58 -18.45 -0.83
CA LEU A 125 -11.98 -19.57 -0.08
C LEU A 125 -12.82 -20.85 -0.11
N ASP A 126 -14.14 -20.73 -0.26
CA ASP A 126 -15.07 -21.85 -0.43
C ASP A 126 -15.13 -22.41 -1.87
N GLY A 127 -14.33 -21.85 -2.79
CA GLY A 127 -14.30 -22.21 -4.20
C GLY A 127 -15.29 -21.43 -5.08
N THR A 128 -16.14 -20.57 -4.52
CA THR A 128 -17.09 -19.76 -5.28
C THR A 128 -16.36 -18.81 -6.24
N LEU A 129 -16.87 -18.72 -7.47
CA LEU A 129 -16.32 -17.88 -8.54
C LEU A 129 -17.18 -16.63 -8.76
N ILE A 130 -16.58 -15.45 -8.63
CA ILE A 130 -17.22 -14.16 -8.92
C ILE A 130 -16.58 -13.54 -10.17
N LYS A 131 -17.35 -13.33 -11.23
CA LYS A 131 -16.86 -12.74 -12.48
C LYS A 131 -16.84 -11.22 -12.40
N ALA A 132 -15.73 -10.61 -12.79
CA ALA A 132 -15.60 -9.16 -12.90
C ALA A 132 -15.68 -8.73 -14.37
N LYS A 133 -16.62 -7.84 -14.71
CA LYS A 133 -16.83 -7.40 -16.11
C LYS A 133 -15.82 -6.36 -16.58
N LYS A 134 -15.26 -5.57 -15.65
CA LYS A 134 -14.39 -4.43 -15.97
C LYS A 134 -13.03 -4.57 -15.29
N LYS A 135 -13.03 -4.45 -13.97
CA LYS A 135 -11.82 -4.33 -13.16
C LYS A 135 -12.00 -5.06 -11.84
N VAL A 136 -10.89 -5.54 -11.31
CA VAL A 136 -10.75 -5.99 -9.94
C VAL A 136 -9.75 -5.03 -9.28
N VAL A 137 -10.15 -4.47 -8.13
CA VAL A 137 -9.29 -3.60 -7.34
C VAL A 137 -8.93 -4.37 -6.08
N LEU A 138 -7.63 -4.50 -5.82
CA LEU A 138 -7.12 -5.16 -4.63
C LEU A 138 -6.85 -4.10 -3.55
N SER A 139 -7.52 -4.24 -2.41
CA SER A 139 -7.42 -3.30 -1.28
C SER A 139 -7.40 -4.05 0.04
N ALA A 140 -6.66 -5.17 0.10
CA ALA A 140 -6.59 -6.04 1.28
C ALA A 140 -5.53 -5.58 2.31
N GLY A 141 -4.94 -4.39 2.11
CA GLY A 141 -3.83 -3.87 2.92
C GLY A 141 -2.46 -4.39 2.45
N SER A 142 -1.39 -3.87 3.04
CA SER A 142 0.00 -4.12 2.62
C SER A 142 0.48 -5.56 2.87
N LEU A 143 -0.14 -6.29 3.80
CA LEU A 143 0.26 -7.67 4.11
C LEU A 143 -0.54 -8.72 3.32
N LEU A 144 -1.84 -8.48 3.11
CA LEU A 144 -2.70 -9.48 2.45
C LEU A 144 -2.79 -9.28 0.94
N SER A 145 -2.60 -8.05 0.43
CA SER A 145 -2.61 -7.81 -1.02
C SER A 145 -1.48 -8.58 -1.73
N PRO A 146 -0.22 -8.55 -1.25
CA PRO A 146 0.86 -9.33 -1.87
C PRO A 146 0.61 -10.84 -1.79
N LYS A 147 0.16 -11.34 -0.64
CA LYS A 147 -0.20 -12.76 -0.48
C LYS A 147 -1.28 -13.20 -1.48
N LEU A 148 -2.26 -12.35 -1.75
CA LEU A 148 -3.31 -12.66 -2.72
C LEU A 148 -2.73 -12.72 -4.14
N LEU A 149 -1.81 -11.82 -4.50
CA LEU A 149 -1.12 -11.86 -5.79
C LEU A 149 -0.29 -13.14 -5.94
N GLU A 150 0.45 -13.54 -4.91
CA GLU A 150 1.21 -14.79 -4.86
C GLU A 150 0.31 -16.02 -5.09
N LEU A 151 -0.79 -16.13 -4.33
CA LEU A 151 -1.79 -17.21 -4.51
C LEU A 151 -2.46 -17.18 -5.89
N SER A 152 -2.44 -16.02 -6.54
CA SER A 152 -2.95 -15.81 -7.90
C SER A 152 -1.91 -16.06 -8.99
N CYS A 153 -0.72 -16.54 -8.60
CA CYS A 153 0.39 -16.81 -9.52
C CYS A 153 0.93 -15.54 -10.18
N ILE A 154 0.84 -14.41 -9.46
CA ILE A 154 1.33 -13.10 -9.86
C ILE A 154 2.54 -12.76 -8.96
N ASP A 155 3.62 -13.54 -9.04
CA ASP A 155 4.83 -13.40 -8.18
C ASP A 155 6.09 -14.08 -8.80
N GLN A 156 7.23 -14.01 -8.12
CA GLN A 156 8.55 -14.47 -8.56
C GLN A 156 8.53 -15.87 -9.18
N LYS A 157 9.02 -15.95 -10.42
CA LYS A 157 9.15 -17.19 -11.19
C LYS A 157 9.86 -18.32 -10.44
N GLN A 158 10.82 -18.03 -9.57
CA GLN A 158 11.59 -19.04 -8.80
C GLN A 158 10.75 -19.72 -7.70
N ILE A 159 9.95 -18.96 -6.95
CA ILE A 159 9.06 -19.48 -5.89
C ILE A 159 7.89 -20.22 -6.56
N VAL A 160 7.31 -19.59 -7.58
CA VAL A 160 6.17 -20.11 -8.37
C VAL A 160 6.53 -21.43 -9.08
N GLN A 161 7.77 -21.61 -9.55
CA GLN A 161 8.26 -22.88 -10.12
C GLN A 161 8.41 -24.01 -9.09
N ASN A 162 8.81 -23.71 -7.85
CA ASN A 162 8.92 -24.72 -6.79
C ASN A 162 7.55 -25.25 -6.34
N VAL A 163 6.47 -24.51 -6.60
CA VAL A 163 5.07 -24.93 -6.36
C VAL A 163 4.37 -25.40 -7.64
N GLY A 164 5.09 -25.55 -8.76
CA GLY A 164 4.58 -26.15 -10.00
C GLY A 164 3.74 -25.23 -10.89
N VAL A 165 3.88 -23.92 -10.72
CA VAL A 165 3.08 -22.91 -11.41
C VAL A 165 3.97 -22.14 -12.42
N LYS A 166 3.39 -21.69 -13.54
CA LYS A 166 4.01 -20.77 -14.52
C LYS A 166 3.30 -19.42 -14.39
N HIS A 167 3.85 -18.30 -14.91
CA HIS A 167 3.20 -16.98 -15.17
C HIS A 167 3.70 -15.73 -14.36
N SER A 168 3.23 -14.53 -14.76
CA SER A 168 3.79 -13.16 -14.49
C SER A 168 4.04 -12.78 -13.02
N CYS A 169 4.87 -11.76 -12.74
CA CYS A 169 5.46 -11.53 -11.40
C CYS A 169 5.23 -10.11 -10.81
N TYR A 170 4.83 -10.01 -9.53
CA TYR A 170 4.94 -8.84 -8.63
C TYR A 170 5.65 -9.31 -7.35
N GLY A 171 6.62 -8.59 -6.79
CA GLY A 171 7.37 -9.15 -5.65
C GLY A 171 8.05 -8.14 -4.73
N PHE A 172 8.17 -8.55 -3.46
CA PHE A 172 9.20 -8.02 -2.56
C PHE A 172 10.53 -8.64 -2.97
N LEU A 173 11.45 -7.81 -3.44
CA LEU A 173 12.76 -8.22 -3.93
C LEU A 173 13.85 -7.74 -2.98
N LYS A 174 15.01 -8.38 -3.08
CA LYS A 174 16.25 -7.71 -2.72
C LYS A 174 16.58 -6.64 -3.76
N ARG A 175 17.15 -5.51 -3.34
CA ARG A 175 17.63 -4.45 -4.26
C ARG A 175 18.57 -4.99 -5.33
N LYS A 176 19.40 -6.00 -5.00
CA LYS A 176 20.28 -6.68 -5.96
C LYS A 176 19.49 -7.38 -7.06
N GLU A 177 18.39 -8.04 -6.71
CA GLU A 177 17.54 -8.76 -7.65
C GLU A 177 16.79 -7.77 -8.56
N ALA A 178 16.39 -6.63 -8.02
CA ALA A 178 15.67 -5.60 -8.78
C ALA A 178 16.57 -4.76 -9.71
N LEU A 179 17.73 -4.33 -9.20
CA LEU A 179 18.62 -3.37 -9.89
C LEU A 179 19.78 -4.07 -10.63
N GLY A 180 19.98 -5.38 -10.41
CA GLY A 180 21.14 -6.13 -10.89
C GLY A 180 22.46 -5.82 -10.16
N ASN A 181 22.63 -4.58 -9.68
CA ASN A 181 23.78 -4.13 -8.90
C ASN A 181 23.32 -3.24 -7.74
N ASN A 182 23.77 -3.54 -6.52
CA ASN A 182 23.48 -2.77 -5.31
C ASN A 182 24.75 -2.34 -4.53
N GLN A 183 25.93 -2.40 -5.15
CA GLN A 183 27.22 -2.08 -4.50
C GLN A 183 27.27 -0.67 -3.94
N GLU A 184 26.83 0.32 -4.72
CA GLU A 184 26.83 1.73 -4.30
C GLU A 184 25.93 1.95 -3.08
N LEU A 185 24.77 1.30 -3.06
CA LEU A 185 23.81 1.40 -1.97
C LEU A 185 24.30 0.70 -0.69
N ILE A 186 24.99 -0.43 -0.84
CA ILE A 186 25.71 -1.08 0.27
C ILE A 186 26.82 -0.17 0.80
N GLN A 187 27.56 0.50 -0.08
CA GLN A 187 28.65 1.40 0.30
C GLN A 187 28.13 2.62 1.06
N LEU A 188 27.06 3.25 0.57
CA LEU A 188 26.33 4.31 1.26
C LEU A 188 25.81 3.85 2.63
N GLY A 189 25.21 2.66 2.70
CA GLY A 189 24.74 2.07 3.95
C GLY A 189 25.87 1.89 4.96
N ARG A 190 27.05 1.42 4.52
CA ARG A 190 28.25 1.28 5.37
C ARG A 190 28.80 2.62 5.84
N LEU A 191 28.72 3.65 5.00
CA LEU A 191 29.20 5.00 5.30
C LEU A 191 28.31 5.70 6.34
N LEU A 192 26.99 5.58 6.18
CA LEU A 192 26.00 6.33 6.96
C LEU A 192 25.57 5.64 8.27
N ALA A 193 25.71 4.30 8.35
CA ALA A 193 25.28 3.56 9.53
C ALA A 193 26.09 3.93 10.78
N ASN A 194 25.40 4.32 11.85
CA ASN A 194 26.04 4.49 13.16
C ASN A 194 26.30 3.12 13.78
N LYS A 195 27.55 2.66 13.73
CA LYS A 195 27.95 1.32 14.21
C LYS A 195 27.73 1.11 15.71
N SER A 196 27.61 2.19 16.50
CA SER A 196 27.29 2.09 17.92
C SER A 196 25.79 1.86 18.17
N ASN A 197 24.92 2.20 17.22
CA ASN A 197 23.48 1.98 17.31
C ASN A 197 23.11 0.52 16.95
N PRO A 198 22.45 -0.24 17.84
CA PRO A 198 22.08 -1.63 17.58
C PRO A 198 21.13 -1.82 16.39
N ILE A 199 20.26 -0.84 16.11
CA ILE A 199 19.32 -0.87 14.98
C ILE A 199 20.08 -0.71 13.67
N ASP A 200 21.00 0.26 13.58
CA ASP A 200 21.80 0.48 12.38
C ASP A 200 22.70 -0.70 12.07
N ARG A 201 23.28 -1.36 13.09
CA ARG A 201 24.01 -2.61 12.91
C ARG A 201 23.13 -3.71 12.32
N LYS A 202 21.90 -3.87 12.81
CA LYS A 202 20.97 -4.91 12.31
C LYS A 202 20.52 -4.60 10.89
N LYS A 203 20.18 -3.35 10.58
CA LYS A 203 19.83 -2.89 9.22
C LYS A 203 20.98 -3.11 8.25
N LEU A 204 22.19 -2.73 8.63
CA LEU A 204 23.38 -2.92 7.79
C LEU A 204 23.65 -4.41 7.57
N ALA A 205 23.56 -5.24 8.61
CA ALA A 205 23.73 -6.69 8.49
C ALA A 205 22.73 -7.28 7.48
N LEU A 206 21.44 -6.94 7.58
CA LEU A 206 20.40 -7.41 6.64
C LEU A 206 20.57 -6.88 5.21
N LEU A 207 21.09 -5.66 5.06
CA LEU A 207 21.39 -5.05 3.75
C LEU A 207 22.60 -5.72 3.07
N THR A 208 23.59 -6.13 3.85
CA THR A 208 24.84 -6.70 3.33
C THR A 208 24.87 -8.22 3.25
N ASP A 209 23.94 -8.90 3.93
CA ASP A 209 23.81 -10.35 3.93
C ASP A 209 23.05 -10.80 2.67
N PRO A 210 23.72 -11.45 1.71
CA PRO A 210 23.07 -11.95 0.50
C PRO A 210 22.12 -13.13 0.78
N ASP A 211 22.29 -13.82 1.91
CA ASP A 211 21.52 -15.00 2.29
C ASP A 211 20.37 -14.65 3.26
N SER A 212 20.29 -13.38 3.67
CA SER A 212 19.18 -12.87 4.46
C SER A 212 17.89 -13.01 3.64
N GLY A 213 16.98 -13.90 4.04
CA GLY A 213 15.63 -14.00 3.45
C GLY A 213 14.73 -12.77 3.62
N VAL A 214 15.22 -11.70 4.26
CA VAL A 214 14.48 -10.45 4.48
C VAL A 214 14.49 -9.57 3.22
N PRO A 215 13.36 -9.32 2.54
CA PRO A 215 13.32 -8.40 1.41
C PRO A 215 13.62 -6.97 1.86
N ASP A 216 14.30 -6.20 1.02
CA ASP A 216 14.72 -4.82 1.33
C ASP A 216 14.25 -3.79 0.29
N LEU A 217 13.49 -4.24 -0.72
CA LEU A 217 12.83 -3.43 -1.74
C LEU A 217 11.46 -4.02 -2.08
N GLU A 218 10.44 -3.18 -2.11
CA GLU A 218 9.16 -3.54 -2.73
C GLU A 218 9.20 -3.07 -4.18
N VAL A 219 9.05 -3.99 -5.14
CA VAL A 219 9.02 -3.64 -6.56
C VAL A 219 7.66 -3.94 -7.13
N VAL A 220 6.92 -2.86 -7.42
CA VAL A 220 5.69 -2.93 -8.19
C VAL A 220 6.06 -3.00 -9.67
N PHE A 221 6.28 -4.20 -10.20
CA PHE A 221 6.31 -4.37 -11.64
C PHE A 221 4.90 -4.15 -12.18
N SER A 222 4.68 -3.02 -12.84
CA SER A 222 3.65 -2.94 -13.86
C SER A 222 4.33 -3.22 -15.19
N ASP A 223 4.36 -4.47 -15.62
CA ASP A 223 4.58 -4.83 -17.01
C ASP A 223 3.34 -4.45 -17.84
N ARG A 224 2.96 -3.16 -17.79
CA ARG A 224 1.80 -2.60 -18.48
C ARG A 224 0.52 -3.44 -18.31
N TYR A 225 -0.09 -3.45 -17.13
CA TYR A 225 -1.56 -3.36 -16.93
C TYR A 225 -1.91 -3.81 -15.51
N ILE A 226 -1.88 -2.90 -14.54
CA ILE A 226 -2.64 -3.07 -13.29
C ILE A 226 -3.71 -1.98 -13.26
N GLY A 227 -4.79 -2.21 -14.02
CA GLY A 227 -6.16 -1.87 -13.62
C GLY A 227 -6.60 -0.44 -13.28
N THR A 228 -5.76 0.56 -13.04
CA THR A 228 -6.18 1.93 -12.74
C THR A 228 -5.91 2.82 -13.95
N THR A 229 -6.99 3.22 -14.63
CA THR A 229 -6.97 4.21 -15.71
C THR A 229 -6.36 5.49 -15.16
N GLY A 230 -5.13 5.83 -15.58
CA GLY A 230 -4.45 7.02 -15.05
C GLY A 230 -3.10 7.42 -15.66
N TYR A 231 -2.44 6.63 -16.52
CA TYR A 231 -1.16 7.06 -17.12
C TYR A 231 -1.10 6.90 -18.63
N LEU A 232 -0.91 8.03 -19.32
CA LEU A 232 -0.58 8.04 -20.74
C LEU A 232 0.89 7.67 -20.93
N LYS A 233 1.14 6.91 -21.99
CA LYS A 233 2.47 6.45 -22.39
C LYS A 233 3.35 7.66 -22.75
N ASN A 234 4.63 7.61 -22.36
CA ASN A 234 5.64 8.58 -22.77
C ASN A 234 5.68 8.66 -24.32
N GLY A 235 5.37 9.83 -24.87
CA GLY A 235 5.26 10.09 -26.32
C GLY A 235 3.86 10.00 -26.95
N THR A 236 2.78 10.03 -26.18
CA THR A 236 1.41 10.14 -26.73
C THR A 236 0.93 11.58 -26.58
N ALA A 237 0.67 12.27 -27.71
CA ALA A 237 -0.07 13.53 -27.69
C ALA A 237 -1.56 13.23 -27.50
N GLY A 238 -2.17 13.85 -26.49
CA GLY A 238 -3.59 13.73 -26.15
C GLY A 238 -3.83 14.02 -24.69
#